data_AF-A0A0L8G5R7-F1
#
_entry.id   AF-A0A0L8G5R7-F1
#
_cell.length_a   1.000
_cell.length_b   1.000
_cell.length_c   1.000
_cell.angle_alpha   90.00
_cell.angle_beta   90.00
_cell.angle_gamma   90.00
#
_symmetry.space_group_name_H-M   'P 1'
#
loop_
_entity.id
_entity.type
_entity.pdbx_description
1 polymer ?
#
loop_
_entity_poly.entity_id
_entity_poly.type
_entity_poly.pdbx_seq_one_letter_code
_entity_poly.pdbx_strand_id
1 'polypeptide(L)'
;MTSLTPADGFTIGGRNTMTITCSYNMMNFRTFNIIKNNSTVVEIQKYVPYDILGIMQTGRFDCTLQRTGTPGLVKCSKSNLTCYDVASYTCSTNTVTSSPKSLKGQFTI
;
A
#
# COMPACT_ATOMS: atom_id res chain seq x y z
N MET A 1 -11.60 16.09 5.64
CA MET A 1 -10.17 16.33 5.40
C MET A 1 -9.57 14.98 4.99
N THR A 2 -9.28 14.79 3.71
CA THR A 2 -8.81 13.48 3.19
C THR A 2 -7.30 13.48 3.22
N SER A 3 -6.70 12.62 4.05
CA SER A 3 -5.25 12.44 4.09
C SER A 3 -4.91 10.98 3.85
N LEU A 4 -3.89 10.77 3.03
CA LEU A 4 -3.26 9.49 2.77
C LEU A 4 -1.79 9.68 3.05
N THR A 5 -1.39 9.44 4.29
CA THR A 5 0.00 9.52 4.68
C THR A 5 0.58 8.10 4.66
N PRO A 6 1.80 7.90 4.13
CA PRO A 6 2.56 6.70 4.45
C PRO A 6 2.94 6.82 5.92
N ALA A 7 2.05 6.38 6.82
CA ALA A 7 2.26 6.40 8.25
C ALA A 7 3.49 5.53 8.55
N ASP A 8 4.54 6.20 9.01
CA ASP A 8 5.79 5.65 9.53
C ASP A 8 6.50 4.64 8.63
N GLY A 9 7.30 5.20 7.72
CA GLY A 9 8.63 4.63 7.45
C GLY A 9 8.65 3.16 7.05
N PHE A 10 8.54 2.88 5.74
CA PHE A 10 9.11 1.71 5.06
C PHE A 10 10.11 0.98 5.97
N THR A 11 9.65 -0.08 6.63
CA THR A 11 10.49 -0.81 7.56
C THR A 11 11.00 -2.01 6.77
N ILE A 12 12.27 -1.96 6.41
CA ILE A 12 13.00 -3.14 5.97
C ILE A 12 13.30 -3.92 7.25
N GLY A 13 12.41 -4.84 7.61
CA GLY A 13 12.64 -5.75 8.73
C GLY A 13 13.69 -6.80 8.35
N GLY A 14 14.33 -7.41 9.35
CA GLY A 14 15.22 -8.55 9.14
C GLY A 14 14.52 -9.63 8.29
N ARG A 15 15.29 -10.23 7.35
CA ARG A 15 14.84 -11.19 6.31
C ARG A 15 14.20 -10.57 5.05
N ASN A 16 14.72 -9.43 4.56
CA ASN A 16 14.47 -9.00 3.18
C ASN A 16 12.97 -8.84 2.86
N THR A 17 12.22 -8.25 3.80
CA THR A 17 10.77 -8.03 3.71
C THR A 17 10.48 -6.54 3.83
N MET A 18 9.61 -6.01 2.95
CA MET A 18 9.09 -4.65 3.08
C MET A 18 7.67 -4.67 3.59
N THR A 19 7.30 -3.65 4.33
CA THR A 19 5.92 -3.37 4.71
C THR A 19 5.57 -1.94 4.29
N ILE A 20 4.46 -1.80 3.58
CA ILE A 20 3.86 -0.52 3.17
C ILE A 20 2.56 -0.37 3.97
N THR A 21 2.50 0.65 4.80
CA THR A 21 1.29 1.01 5.57
C THR A 21 0.75 2.33 5.04
N CYS A 22 -0.52 2.34 4.66
CA CYS A 22 -1.23 3.53 4.20
C CYS A 22 -2.42 3.77 5.11
N SER A 23 -2.44 4.90 5.81
CA SER A 23 -3.60 5.33 6.59
C SER A 23 -4.54 6.16 5.73
N TYR A 24 -5.82 5.88 5.83
CA TYR A 24 -6.83 6.61 5.07
C TYR A 24 -7.98 7.03 5.97
N ASN A 25 -8.46 8.25 5.75
CA ASN A 25 -9.68 8.75 6.37
C ASN A 25 -10.68 9.12 5.27
N MET A 26 -11.56 8.19 4.91
CA MET A 26 -12.56 8.42 3.87
C MET A 26 -13.85 7.63 4.12
N MET A 27 -15.00 8.29 3.91
CA MET A 27 -16.32 7.66 4.01
C MET A 27 -16.66 6.82 2.76
N ASN A 28 -16.14 7.20 1.59
CA ASN A 28 -16.47 6.58 0.29
C ASN A 28 -15.30 5.75 -0.26
N PHE A 29 -14.75 4.84 0.54
CA PHE A 29 -13.69 3.94 0.11
C PHE A 29 -14.21 2.96 -0.95
N ARG A 30 -13.77 3.11 -2.20
CA ARG A 30 -14.14 2.22 -3.30
C ARG A 30 -12.96 1.43 -3.83
N THR A 31 -11.81 2.07 -3.95
CA THR A 31 -10.61 1.44 -4.47
C THR A 31 -9.39 1.89 -3.68
N PHE A 32 -8.43 1.00 -3.59
CA PHE A 32 -7.10 1.28 -3.07
C PHE A 32 -6.06 0.59 -3.92
N ASN A 33 -5.03 1.35 -4.27
CA ASN A 33 -3.94 0.90 -5.12
C ASN A 33 -2.60 1.20 -4.45
N ILE A 34 -1.63 0.30 -4.63
CA ILE A 34 -0.21 0.62 -4.49
C ILE A 34 0.37 0.74 -5.88
N ILE A 35 0.98 1.89 -6.18
CA ILE A 35 1.59 2.17 -7.47
C ILE A 35 3.11 2.18 -7.28
N LYS A 36 3.82 1.38 -8.07
CA LYS A 36 5.29 1.27 -8.11
C LYS A 36 5.78 1.82 -9.45
N ASN A 37 6.60 2.88 -9.44
CA ASN A 37 7.11 3.54 -10.66
C ASN A 37 6.01 3.71 -11.75
N ASN A 38 4.83 4.21 -11.36
CA ASN A 38 3.64 4.41 -12.22
C ASN A 38 2.88 3.16 -12.65
N SER A 39 3.23 1.97 -12.16
CA SER A 39 2.47 0.73 -12.40
C SER A 39 1.74 0.25 -11.15
N THR A 40 0.47 -0.11 -11.25
CA THR A 40 -0.29 -0.70 -10.14
C THR A 40 0.26 -2.08 -9.81
N VAL A 41 0.67 -2.28 -8.55
CA VAL A 41 1.18 -3.57 -8.04
C VAL A 41 0.24 -4.20 -7.02
N VAL A 42 -0.62 -3.40 -6.40
CA VAL A 42 -1.72 -3.86 -5.55
C VAL A 42 -2.97 -3.11 -5.96
N GLU A 43 -4.09 -3.82 -6.06
CA GLU A 43 -5.42 -3.28 -6.27
C GLU A 43 -6.44 -3.99 -5.37
N ILE A 44 -7.12 -3.20 -4.55
CA ILE A 44 -8.18 -3.63 -3.65
C ILE A 44 -9.43 -2.85 -4.06
N GLN A 45 -10.52 -3.55 -4.38
CA GLN A 45 -11.76 -2.92 -4.82
C GLN A 45 -12.93 -3.31 -3.92
N LYS A 46 -13.84 -2.37 -3.72
CA LYS A 46 -15.09 -2.59 -3.02
C LYS A 46 -16.09 -3.22 -3.96
N TYR A 47 -16.51 -4.43 -3.63
CA TYR A 47 -17.63 -5.09 -4.28
C TYR A 47 -18.93 -4.49 -3.76
N VAL A 48 -19.44 -3.53 -4.52
CA VAL A 48 -20.60 -2.69 -4.21
C VAL A 48 -21.86 -3.47 -3.77
N PRO A 49 -22.26 -4.60 -4.38
CA PRO A 49 -23.52 -5.25 -4.01
C PRO A 49 -23.48 -5.96 -2.65
N TYR A 50 -22.30 -6.15 -2.05
CA TYR A 50 -22.17 -6.80 -0.74
C TYR A 50 -21.48 -5.94 0.33
N ASP A 51 -21.06 -4.72 -0.02
CA ASP A 51 -20.23 -3.87 0.85
C ASP A 51 -18.90 -4.54 1.27
N ILE A 52 -18.48 -5.60 0.56
CA ILE A 52 -17.27 -6.37 0.84
C ILE A 52 -16.10 -5.79 0.05
N LEU A 53 -14.92 -5.70 0.66
CA LEU A 53 -13.69 -5.36 -0.05
C LEU A 53 -13.02 -6.64 -0.52
N GLY A 54 -12.90 -6.78 -1.84
CA GLY A 54 -12.19 -7.87 -2.50
C GLY A 54 -10.78 -7.42 -2.87
N ILE A 55 -9.80 -8.25 -2.54
CA ILE A 55 -8.43 -8.08 -3.01
C ILE A 55 -8.40 -8.63 -4.44
N MET A 56 -8.23 -7.77 -5.44
CA MET A 56 -8.29 -8.16 -6.85
C MET A 56 -6.92 -8.55 -7.38
N GLN A 57 -5.89 -7.82 -6.97
CA GLN A 57 -4.52 -8.07 -7.40
C GLN A 57 -3.55 -7.65 -6.29
N THR A 58 -2.55 -8.49 -6.00
CA THR A 58 -1.52 -8.11 -5.02
C THR A 58 -0.10 -8.18 -5.51
N GLY A 59 0.20 -8.65 -6.73
CA GLY A 59 1.57 -8.56 -7.27
C GLY A 59 2.67 -9.13 -6.35
N ARG A 60 2.37 -10.22 -5.61
CA ARG A 60 3.19 -10.86 -4.55
C ARG A 60 3.29 -10.09 -3.23
N PHE A 61 2.43 -9.11 -3.02
CA PHE A 61 2.17 -8.54 -1.72
C PHE A 61 1.12 -9.37 -0.99
N ASP A 62 1.24 -9.43 0.33
CA ASP A 62 0.20 -9.88 1.23
C ASP A 62 -0.40 -8.64 1.89
N CYS A 63 -1.68 -8.39 1.63
CA CYS A 63 -2.35 -7.17 2.03
C CYS A 63 -3.49 -7.46 2.99
N THR A 64 -3.50 -6.71 4.09
CA THR A 64 -4.58 -6.71 5.07
C THR A 64 -5.22 -5.34 5.11
N LEU A 65 -6.54 -5.32 5.22
CA LEU A 65 -7.34 -4.11 5.34
C LEU A 65 -8.00 -4.11 6.72
N GLN A 66 -7.59 -3.20 7.59
CA GLN A 66 -8.22 -3.03 8.89
C GLN A 66 -9.32 -1.97 8.78
N ARG A 67 -10.57 -2.44 8.88
CA ARG A 67 -11.78 -1.60 8.84
C ARG A 67 -12.10 -0.92 10.18
N THR A 68 -11.57 -1.44 11.28
CA THR A 68 -11.87 -0.98 12.63
C THR A 68 -10.87 0.10 13.05
N GLY A 69 -11.22 1.36 12.81
CA GLY A 69 -10.44 2.52 13.23
C GLY A 69 -10.66 3.72 12.33
N THR A 70 -10.72 4.91 12.93
CA THR A 70 -10.55 6.18 12.22
C THR A 70 -9.20 6.77 12.65
N PRO A 71 -8.19 6.81 11.76
CA PRO A 71 -8.21 6.42 10.35
C PRO A 71 -8.16 4.89 10.12
N GLY A 72 -8.71 4.44 8.98
CA GLY A 72 -8.56 3.06 8.51
C GLY A 72 -7.15 2.80 8.00
N LEU A 73 -6.72 1.54 7.99
CA LEU A 73 -5.35 1.17 7.64
C LEU A 73 -5.32 0.08 6.56
N VAL A 74 -4.50 0.28 5.54
CA VAL A 74 -4.07 -0.77 4.62
C VAL A 74 -2.62 -1.10 4.92
N LYS A 75 -2.33 -2.38 5.18
CA LYS A 75 -0.98 -2.87 5.39
C LYS A 75 -0.67 -3.95 4.38
N CYS A 76 0.31 -3.70 3.52
CA CYS A 76 0.78 -4.64 2.52
C CYS A 76 2.25 -4.99 2.80
N SER A 77 2.56 -6.28 2.92
CA SER A 77 3.92 -6.78 3.06
C SER A 77 4.35 -7.54 1.81
N LYS A 78 5.65 -7.48 1.48
CA LYS A 78 6.25 -8.33 0.45
C LYS A 78 7.57 -8.87 0.96
N SER A 79 7.69 -10.19 0.97
CA SER A 79 8.93 -10.89 1.32
C SER A 79 9.77 -11.19 0.07
N ASN A 80 11.03 -11.55 0.29
CA ASN A 80 12.00 -11.87 -0.76
C ASN A 80 12.20 -10.70 -1.75
N LEU A 81 12.50 -9.51 -1.22
CA LEU A 81 12.78 -8.34 -2.04
C LEU A 81 13.96 -8.57 -2.97
N THR A 82 13.87 -7.98 -4.16
CA THR A 82 14.93 -8.01 -5.17
C THR A 82 15.34 -6.57 -5.52
N CYS A 83 16.42 -6.41 -6.29
CA CYS A 83 16.80 -5.09 -6.82
C CYS A 83 15.67 -4.42 -7.62
N TYR A 84 14.76 -5.20 -8.21
CA TYR A 84 13.58 -4.67 -8.89
C TYR A 84 12.61 -3.96 -7.96
N ASP A 85 12.64 -4.24 -6.65
CA ASP A 85 11.76 -3.62 -5.67
C ASP A 85 12.24 -2.24 -5.21
N VAL A 86 13.47 -1.84 -5.57
CA VAL A 86 13.98 -0.47 -5.42
C VAL A 86 13.23 0.44 -6.39
N ALA A 87 12.25 1.17 -5.86
CA ALA A 87 11.30 1.95 -6.66
C ALA A 87 10.64 3.04 -5.80
N SER A 88 9.97 3.97 -6.48
CA SER A 88 9.04 4.90 -5.85
C SER A 88 7.66 4.26 -5.72
N TYR A 89 7.11 4.29 -4.51
CA TYR A 89 5.78 3.76 -4.21
C TYR A 89 4.84 4.88 -3.77
N THR A 90 3.60 4.84 -4.24
CA THR A 90 2.50 5.68 -3.75
C THR A 90 1.33 4.81 -3.34
N CYS A 91 0.64 5.26 -2.28
CA CYS A 91 -0.69 4.78 -1.97
C CYS A 91 -1.66 5.63 -2.80
N SER A 92 -2.66 5.02 -3.41
CA SER A 92 -3.70 5.74 -4.13
C SER A 92 -5.07 5.16 -3.80
N THR A 93 -6.08 6.01 -3.84
CA THR A 93 -7.47 5.67 -3.54
C THR A 93 -8.35 6.30 -4.60
N ASN A 94 -9.66 6.06 -4.57
CA ASN A 94 -10.58 6.69 -5.51
C ASN A 94 -10.70 8.23 -5.39
N THR A 95 -10.08 8.87 -4.39
CA THR A 95 -10.16 10.33 -4.22
C THR A 95 -8.81 11.02 -4.01
N VAL A 96 -7.83 10.33 -3.42
CA VAL A 96 -6.53 10.93 -3.11
C VAL A 96 -5.39 9.95 -3.40
N THR A 97 -4.23 10.52 -3.76
CA THR A 97 -2.97 9.81 -3.91
C THR A 97 -1.95 10.45 -2.95
N SER A 98 -1.16 9.62 -2.28
CA SER A 98 -0.14 10.07 -1.35
C SER A 98 1.06 10.63 -2.10
N SER A 99 1.89 11.41 -1.40
CA SER A 99 3.24 11.69 -1.88
C SER A 99 4.02 10.38 -2.09
N PRO A 100 4.90 10.32 -3.10
CA PRO A 100 5.74 9.16 -3.34
C PRO A 100 6.74 8.94 -2.21
N LYS A 101 7.06 7.67 -1.96
CA LYS A 101 8.14 7.28 -1.05
C LYS A 101 8.97 6.16 -1.65
N SER A 102 10.27 6.40 -1.72
CA SER A 102 11.20 5.49 -2.39
C SER A 102 11.74 4.44 -1.43
N LEU A 103 11.67 3.17 -1.84
CA LEU A 103 12.48 2.12 -1.24
C LEU A 103 13.91 2.25 -1.78
N LYS A 104 14.87 2.60 -0.92
CA LYS A 104 16.29 2.67 -1.30
C LYS A 104 16.95 1.32 -1.00
N GLY A 105 17.76 0.82 -1.94
CA GLY A 105 18.69 -0.27 -1.65
C GLY A 105 19.89 0.26 -0.86
N GLN A 106 20.36 -0.50 0.13
CA GLN A 106 21.71 -0.30 0.66
C GLN A 106 22.67 -1.13 -0.21
N PHE A 107 23.55 -0.45 -0.94
CA PHE A 107 24.70 -1.07 -1.55
C PHE A 107 25.81 -1.08 -0.48
N THR A 108 26.18 -2.26 0.01
CA THR A 108 27.44 -2.42 0.76
C THR A 108 28.53 -2.58 -0.30
N ILE A 109 29.40 -1.57 -0.42
CA ILE A 109 30.62 -1.64 -1.24
C ILE A 109 31.73 -2.22 -0.36
#